data_AF-A0A845GWX3-F1
#
_entry.id   AF-A0A845GWX3-F1
#
_cell.length_a   1.000
_cell.length_b   1.000
_cell.length_c   1.000
_cell.angle_alpha   90.00
_cell.angle_beta   90.00
_cell.angle_gamma   90.00
#
_symmetry.space_group_name_H-M   'P 1'
#
loop_
_entity.id
_entity.type
_entity.pdbx_description
1 polymer ?
#
loop_
_entity_poly.entity_id
_entity_poly.type
_entity_poly.pdbx_seq_one_letter_code
_entity_poly.pdbx_strand_id
1 'polypeptide(L)'
;MQASLKRQDGISLVGLIIVLAALGFVGVLALKIVPTYTEYRAIQNAIVTAKATGGTVLEMQKSFDANATTGYISSITSRDLLIGKENGEVEISFAYEKKIPLVGPASLLLEYQGTTAKNGMPPPAKTDQ
;
A
#
# COMPACT_ATOMS: atom_id res chain seq x y z
N MET A 1 -18.15 -49.98 32.34
CA MET A 1 -17.75 -48.89 31.42
C MET A 1 -16.28 -48.60 31.67
N GLN A 2 -15.38 -48.97 30.76
CA GLN A 2 -13.97 -48.57 30.86
C GLN A 2 -13.81 -47.20 30.21
N ALA A 3 -13.49 -46.17 31.01
CA ALA A 3 -13.17 -44.85 30.50
C ALA A 3 -11.74 -44.88 29.95
N SER A 4 -11.57 -44.77 28.64
CA SER A 4 -10.23 -44.57 28.05
C SER A 4 -9.77 -43.16 28.40
N LEU A 5 -8.68 -43.05 29.16
CA LEU A 5 -7.98 -41.78 29.32
C LEU A 5 -7.43 -41.38 27.94
N LYS A 6 -8.05 -40.36 27.34
CA LYS A 6 -7.63 -39.80 26.05
C LYS A 6 -6.21 -39.27 26.23
N ARG A 7 -5.23 -39.89 25.56
CA ARG A 7 -3.84 -39.41 25.55
C ARG A 7 -3.83 -38.00 24.98
N GLN A 8 -3.29 -37.06 25.75
CA GLN A 8 -3.04 -35.71 25.27
C GLN A 8 -1.80 -35.75 24.38
N ASP A 9 -2.03 -35.78 23.07
CA ASP A 9 -0.96 -35.61 22.10
C ASP A 9 -0.61 -34.11 22.06
N GLY A 10 0.47 -33.74 22.75
CA GLY A 10 1.01 -32.37 22.69
C GLY A 10 1.52 -32.02 21.30
N ILE A 11 1.75 -30.72 21.06
CA ILE A 11 2.46 -30.29 19.85
C ILE A 11 3.87 -30.91 19.86
N SER A 12 4.23 -31.58 18.76
CA SER A 12 5.59 -32.10 18.60
C SER A 12 6.58 -30.93 18.51
N LEU A 13 7.81 -31.12 19.01
CA LEU A 13 8.86 -30.10 18.90
C LEU A 13 9.08 -29.66 17.45
N VAL A 14 8.99 -30.60 16.50
CA VAL A 14 9.08 -30.32 15.06
C VAL A 14 7.91 -29.46 14.60
N GLY A 15 6.68 -29.78 15.01
CA GLY A 15 5.50 -28.97 14.73
C GLY A 15 5.63 -27.55 15.28
N LEU A 16 6.16 -27.39 16.50
CA LEU A 16 6.42 -26.09 17.10
C LEU A 16 7.43 -25.27 16.27
N ILE A 17 8.55 -25.88 15.85
CA ILE A 17 9.57 -25.20 15.04
C ILE A 17 8.98 -24.71 13.71
N ILE A 18 8.18 -25.54 13.03
CA ILE A 18 7.54 -25.17 11.77
C ILE A 18 6.59 -23.98 11.97
N VAL A 19 5.78 -24.00 13.02
CA VAL A 19 4.87 -22.90 13.35
C VAL A 19 5.65 -21.61 13.65
N LEU A 20 6.71 -21.70 14.45
CA LEU A 20 7.55 -20.53 14.76
C LEU A 20 8.25 -19.97 13.52
N ALA A 21 8.74 -20.83 12.62
CA ALA A 21 9.34 -20.41 11.36
C ALA A 21 8.32 -19.70 10.45
N ALA A 22 7.10 -20.24 10.34
CA ALA A 22 6.01 -19.62 9.58
C ALA A 22 5.62 -18.26 10.16
N LEU A 23 5.46 -18.17 11.48
CA LEU A 23 5.16 -16.91 12.18
C LEU A 23 6.29 -15.89 12.01
N GLY A 24 7.55 -16.32 12.11
CA GLY A 24 8.71 -15.46 11.88
C GLY A 24 8.73 -14.90 10.46
N PHE A 25 8.45 -15.73 9.46
CA PHE A 25 8.34 -15.31 8.06
C PHE A 25 7.24 -14.26 7.86
N VAL A 26 6.02 -14.54 8.35
CA VAL A 26 4.89 -13.58 8.29
C VAL A 26 5.23 -12.29 9.04
N GLY A 27 5.88 -12.39 10.20
CA GLY A 27 6.32 -11.24 10.99
C GLY A 27 7.27 -10.32 10.23
N VAL A 28 8.28 -10.88 9.54
CA VAL A 28 9.20 -10.09 8.71
C VAL A 28 8.48 -9.41 7.55
N LEU A 29 7.55 -10.10 6.88
CA LEU A 29 6.75 -9.49 5.81
C LEU A 29 5.93 -8.31 6.34
N ALA A 30 5.22 -8.50 7.46
CA ALA A 30 4.43 -7.44 8.09
C ALA A 30 5.30 -6.21 8.40
N LEU A 31 6.47 -6.40 9.02
CA LEU A 31 7.39 -5.31 9.33
C LEU A 31 7.87 -4.54 8.09
N LYS A 32 8.04 -5.23 6.95
CA LYS A 32 8.42 -4.57 5.68
C LYS A 32 7.25 -3.84 5.01
N ILE A 33 6.00 -4.31 5.19
CA ILE A 33 4.80 -3.71 4.60
C ILE A 33 4.40 -2.43 5.36
N VAL A 34 4.61 -2.35 6.68
CA VAL A 34 4.23 -1.18 7.48
C VAL A 34 4.76 0.15 6.91
N PRO A 35 6.07 0.35 6.63
CA PRO A 35 6.56 1.61 6.11
C PRO A 35 5.97 1.96 4.74
N THR A 36 5.74 0.97 3.87
CA THR A 36 5.18 1.20 2.53
C THR A 36 3.71 1.58 2.60
N TYR A 37 2.97 0.98 3.53
CA TYR A 37 1.59 1.34 3.79
C TYR A 37 1.46 2.73 4.41
N THR A 38 2.36 3.12 5.31
CA THR A 38 2.40 4.48 5.87
C THR A 38 2.62 5.52 4.78
N GLU A 39 3.55 5.27 3.85
CA GLU A 39 3.78 6.14 2.70
C GLU A 39 2.55 6.22 1.78
N TYR A 40 1.91 5.08 1.49
CA TYR A 40 0.64 5.04 0.74
C TYR A 40 -0.44 5.91 1.37
N ARG A 41 -0.60 5.86 2.71
CA ARG A 41 -1.55 6.70 3.44
C ARG A 41 -1.17 8.17 3.38
N ALA A 42 0.12 8.50 3.43
CA ALA A 42 0.58 9.88 3.21
C ALA A 42 0.21 10.37 1.81
N ILE A 43 0.37 9.53 0.77
CA ILE A 43 0.00 9.88 -0.61
C ILE A 43 -1.51 10.11 -0.72
N GLN A 44 -2.34 9.23 -0.13
CA GLN A 44 -3.79 9.43 -0.11
C GLN A 44 -4.18 10.78 0.50
N ASN A 45 -3.54 11.18 1.60
CA ASN A 45 -3.79 12.48 2.21
C ASN A 45 -3.30 13.63 1.33
N ALA A 46 -2.13 13.49 0.71
CA ALA A 46 -1.54 14.51 -0.16
C ALA A 46 -2.42 14.81 -1.39
N ILE A 47 -3.01 13.81 -2.03
CA ILE A 47 -3.93 14.02 -3.16
C ILE A 47 -5.24 14.70 -2.73
N VAL A 48 -5.72 14.43 -1.52
CA VAL A 48 -6.91 15.11 -0.97
C VAL A 48 -6.60 16.58 -0.73
N THR A 49 -5.44 16.90 -0.14
CA THR A 49 -4.99 18.28 0.05
C THR A 49 -4.77 19.00 -1.29
N ALA A 50 -4.18 18.32 -2.28
CA ALA A 50 -4.00 18.85 -3.62
C ALA A 50 -5.35 19.18 -4.28
N LYS A 51 -6.34 18.27 -4.21
CA LYS A 51 -7.70 18.53 -4.72
C LYS A 51 -8.35 19.71 -4.01
N ALA A 52 -8.21 19.80 -2.69
CA ALA A 52 -8.75 20.91 -1.90
C ALA A 52 -8.09 22.27 -2.21
N THR A 53 -6.83 22.27 -2.67
CA THR A 53 -6.14 23.48 -3.15
C THR A 53 -6.84 24.09 -4.36
N GLY A 54 -7.38 23.24 -5.25
CA GLY A 54 -8.08 23.68 -6.45
C GLY A 54 -7.19 24.45 -7.43
N GLY A 55 -7.82 25.22 -8.31
CA GLY A 55 -7.12 26.04 -9.30
C GLY A 55 -6.58 25.24 -10.49
N THR A 56 -5.36 25.58 -10.90
CA THR A 56 -4.66 24.97 -12.03
C THR A 56 -4.01 23.63 -11.65
N VAL A 57 -3.75 22.80 -12.66
CA VAL A 57 -2.98 21.54 -12.49
C VAL A 57 -1.63 21.79 -11.81
N LEU A 58 -0.95 22.89 -12.17
CA LEU A 58 0.35 23.24 -11.59
C LEU A 58 0.26 23.59 -10.10
N GLU A 59 -0.81 24.25 -9.66
CA GLU A 59 -1.02 24.58 -8.24
C GLU A 59 -1.29 23.32 -7.42
N MET A 60 -2.11 22.40 -7.94
CA MET A 60 -2.35 21.10 -7.32
C MET A 60 -1.07 20.26 -7.23
N GLN A 61 -0.24 20.25 -8.28
CA GLN A 61 1.05 19.58 -8.28
C GLN A 61 2.01 20.15 -7.23
N LYS A 62 2.13 21.48 -7.15
CA LYS A 62 2.95 22.14 -6.12
C LYS A 62 2.46 21.83 -4.71
N SER A 63 1.13 21.80 -4.50
CA SER A 63 0.53 21.41 -3.23
C SER A 63 0.87 19.97 -2.87
N PHE A 64 0.79 19.05 -3.83
CA PHE A 64 1.22 17.68 -3.65
C PHE A 64 2.70 17.59 -3.27
N ASP A 65 3.60 18.28 -3.99
CA ASP A 65 5.05 18.24 -3.72
C ASP A 65 5.42 18.77 -2.32
N ALA A 66 4.71 19.79 -1.84
CA ALA A 66 4.86 20.29 -0.47
C ALA A 66 4.44 19.25 0.57
N ASN A 67 3.31 18.57 0.35
CA ASN A 67 2.85 17.47 1.20
C ASN A 67 3.79 16.25 1.09
N ALA A 68 4.33 15.96 -0.09
CA ALA A 68 5.27 14.88 -0.33
C ALA A 68 6.55 15.04 0.49
N THR A 69 7.08 16.26 0.54
CA THR A 69 8.25 16.60 1.36
C THR A 69 7.99 16.36 2.86
N THR A 70 6.82 16.76 3.37
CA THR A 70 6.48 16.63 4.80
C THR A 70 6.09 15.19 5.17
N GLY A 71 5.42 14.49 4.26
CA GLY A 71 4.97 13.11 4.43
C GLY A 71 6.03 12.05 4.11
N TYR A 72 7.26 12.45 3.79
CA TYR A 72 8.36 11.57 3.37
C TYR A 72 7.97 10.66 2.19
N ILE A 73 7.21 11.21 1.23
CA ILE A 73 6.79 10.50 0.03
C ILE A 73 7.95 10.52 -0.97
N SER A 74 8.31 9.34 -1.45
CA SER A 74 9.41 9.12 -2.40
C SER A 74 9.03 8.16 -3.53
N SER A 75 7.95 7.39 -3.36
CA SER A 75 7.54 6.35 -4.30
C SER A 75 6.86 6.90 -5.56
N ILE A 76 6.33 8.12 -5.51
CA ILE A 76 5.76 8.84 -6.65
C ILE A 76 6.05 10.34 -6.54
N THR A 77 5.86 11.06 -7.64
CA THR A 77 5.98 12.51 -7.76
C THR A 77 4.66 13.13 -8.23
N SER A 78 4.55 14.46 -8.22
CA SER A 78 3.40 15.17 -8.78
C SER A 78 3.13 14.90 -10.27
N ARG A 79 4.11 14.36 -11.00
CA ARG A 79 3.98 13.98 -12.41
C ARG A 79 3.29 12.64 -12.63
N ASP A 80 3.32 11.78 -11.61
CA ASP A 80 2.67 10.46 -11.64
C ASP A 80 1.18 10.56 -11.28
N LEU A 81 0.72 11.76 -10.93
CA LEU A 81 -0.68 12.04 -10.66
C LEU A 81 -1.48 12.18 -11.96
N LEU A 82 -2.60 11.48 -12.01
CA LEU A 82 -3.62 11.67 -13.03
C LEU A 82 -4.66 12.66 -12.49
N ILE A 83 -4.60 13.88 -13.01
CA ILE A 83 -5.52 14.98 -12.66
C ILE A 83 -6.51 15.15 -13.81
N GLY A 84 -7.77 14.82 -13.56
CA GLY A 84 -8.84 14.84 -14.54
C GLY A 84 -10.10 15.52 -14.02
N LYS A 85 -11.11 15.65 -14.88
CA LYS A 85 -12.46 16.04 -14.47
C LYS A 85 -13.40 14.86 -14.68
N GLU A 86 -14.11 14.46 -13.63
CA GLU A 86 -15.12 13.42 -13.67
C GLU A 86 -16.43 14.01 -13.14
N ASN A 87 -17.51 13.92 -13.92
CA ASN A 87 -18.82 14.50 -13.55
C ASN A 87 -18.78 15.99 -13.16
N GLY A 88 -17.84 16.75 -13.74
CA GLY A 88 -17.68 18.18 -13.47
C GLY A 88 -16.86 18.52 -12.22
N GLU A 89 -16.48 17.52 -11.42
CA GLU A 89 -15.56 17.68 -10.29
C GLU A 89 -14.13 17.32 -10.72
N VAL A 90 -13.13 18.03 -10.16
CA VAL A 90 -11.72 17.67 -10.36
C VAL A 90 -11.41 16.44 -9.52
N GLU A 91 -10.78 15.45 -10.14
CA GLU A 91 -10.33 14.23 -9.49
C GLU A 91 -8.85 14.00 -9.70
N ILE A 92 -8.19 13.53 -8.63
CA ILE A 92 -6.77 13.23 -8.59
C ILE A 92 -6.62 11.76 -8.23
N SER A 93 -5.82 11.04 -9.00
CA SER A 93 -5.56 9.63 -8.79
C SER A 93 -4.10 9.28 -9.04
N PHE A 94 -3.68 8.14 -8.52
CA PHE A 94 -2.34 7.59 -8.69
C PHE A 94 -2.39 6.06 -8.68
N ALA A 95 -1.38 5.44 -9.28
CA ALA A 95 -1.09 4.02 -9.16
C ALA A 95 0.43 3.80 -9.24
N TYR A 96 0.97 2.91 -8.41
CA TYR A 96 2.39 2.53 -8.46
C TYR A 96 2.63 1.15 -7.84
N GLU A 97 3.76 0.55 -8.19
CA GLU A 97 4.20 -0.72 -7.63
C GLU A 97 5.35 -0.52 -6.63
N LYS A 98 5.31 -1.26 -5.52
CA LYS A 98 6.42 -1.34 -4.56
C LYS A 98 6.96 -2.76 -4.51
N LYS A 99 8.14 -2.95 -5.10
CA LYS A 99 8.88 -4.22 -5.05
C LYS A 99 9.80 -4.26 -3.84
N ILE A 100 9.56 -5.21 -2.94
CA ILE A 100 10.33 -5.43 -1.71
C ILE A 100 11.14 -6.72 -1.87
N PRO A 101 12.48 -6.66 -1.99
CA PRO A 101 13.31 -7.85 -2.00
C PRO A 101 13.16 -8.64 -0.68
N LEU A 102 12.97 -9.95 -0.79
CA LEU A 102 12.87 -10.85 0.37
C LEU A 102 14.18 -11.60 0.58
N VAL A 103 14.48 -12.57 -0.27
CA VAL A 103 15.68 -13.42 -0.22
C VAL A 103 15.97 -13.99 -1.61
N GLY A 104 17.23 -13.93 -2.04
CA GLY A 104 17.63 -14.39 -3.37
C GLY A 104 16.76 -13.76 -4.48
N PRO A 105 16.21 -14.57 -5.43
CA PRO A 105 15.34 -14.06 -6.48
C PRO A 105 13.91 -13.74 -6.00
N ALA A 106 13.55 -14.03 -4.75
CA ALA A 106 12.20 -13.83 -4.25
C ALA A 106 11.97 -12.39 -3.79
N SER A 107 10.84 -11.82 -4.20
CA SER A 107 10.37 -10.48 -3.82
C SER A 107 8.88 -10.48 -3.52
N LEU A 108 8.46 -9.57 -2.64
CA LEU A 108 7.06 -9.21 -2.44
C LEU A 108 6.75 -8.01 -3.34
N LEU A 109 5.65 -8.07 -4.10
CA LEU A 109 5.13 -6.95 -4.88
C LEU A 109 3.86 -6.44 -4.19
N LEU A 110 3.78 -5.12 -4.02
CA LEU A 110 2.58 -4.44 -3.53
C LEU A 110 2.14 -3.43 -4.59
N GLU A 111 0.91 -3.56 -5.05
CA GLU A 111 0.30 -2.63 -6.00
C GLU A 111 -0.57 -1.64 -5.22
N TYR A 112 -0.21 -0.37 -5.28
CA TYR A 112 -0.91 0.69 -4.58
C TYR A 112 -1.62 1.59 -5.58
N GLN A 113 -2.87 1.92 -5.27
CA GLN A 113 -3.68 2.83 -6.08
C GLN A 113 -4.60 3.66 -5.19
N GLY A 114 -4.93 4.87 -5.63
CA GLY A 114 -5.83 5.74 -4.89
C GLY A 114 -6.46 6.79 -5.79
N THR A 115 -7.66 7.24 -5.41
CA THR A 115 -8.41 8.29 -6.11
C THR A 115 -9.17 9.14 -5.11
N THR A 116 -9.37 10.41 -5.44
CA THR A 116 -10.29 11.30 -4.72
C THR A 116 -11.75 11.16 -5.17
N ALA A 117 -12.03 10.33 -6.19
CA ALA A 117 -13.35 10.15 -6.75
C ALA A 117 -14.29 9.40 -5.79
N LYS A 118 -15.55 9.85 -5.73
CA LYS A 118 -16.57 9.30 -4.81
C LYS A 118 -16.90 7.83 -5.07
N ASN A 119 -16.68 7.34 -6.30
CA ASN A 119 -16.89 5.94 -6.71
C ASN A 119 -15.68 5.03 -6.40
N GLY A 120 -14.56 5.58 -5.92
CA GLY A 120 -13.41 4.82 -5.43
C GLY A 120 -12.58 4.10 -6.51
N MET A 121 -12.91 4.26 -7.80
CA MET A 121 -12.17 3.62 -8.88
C MET A 121 -11.13 4.61 -9.43
N PRO A 122 -9.82 4.32 -9.36
CA PRO A 122 -8.85 5.02 -10.18
C PRO A 122 -9.24 4.85 -11.65
N PRO A 123 -9.08 5.87 -12.50
CA PRO A 123 -9.12 5.68 -13.95
C PRO A 123 -8.23 4.50 -14.31
N PRO A 124 -8.61 3.64 -15.26
CA PRO A 124 -7.79 2.49 -15.65
C PRO A 124 -6.38 3.00 -15.92
N ALA A 125 -5.41 2.48 -15.15
CA ALA A 125 -4.01 2.76 -15.37
C ALA A 125 -3.75 2.58 -16.86
N LYS A 126 -3.16 3.59 -17.51
CA LYS A 126 -2.75 3.44 -18.90
C LYS A 126 -1.81 2.24 -18.90
N THR A 127 -2.32 1.13 -19.41
CA THR A 127 -1.55 -0.09 -19.63
C THR A 127 -0.40 0.34 -20.51
N ASP A 128 0.83 0.28 -19.98
CA ASP A 128 2.02 0.40 -20.81
C ASP A 128 1.88 -0.62 -21.95
N GLN A 129 1.68 -0.11 -23.16
CA GLN A 129 1.92 -0.83 -24.41
C GLN A 129 3.35 -0.57 -24.84
#